data_AF-A0AAD8NJX5-F1
#
_entry.id   AF-A0AAD8NJX5-F1
#
_cell.length_a   1.000
_cell.length_b   1.000
_cell.length_c   1.000
_cell.angle_alpha   90.00
_cell.angle_beta   90.00
_cell.angle_gamma   90.00
#
_symmetry.space_group_name_H-M   'P 1'
#
loop_
_entity.id
_entity.type
_entity.pdbx_description
1 polymer ?
#
loop_
_entity_poly.entity_id
_entity_poly.type
_entity_poly.pdbx_seq_one_letter_code
_entity_poly.pdbx_strand_id
1 'polypeptide(L)'
;MEENLIHPSVMISDLDQIYPDDVEEMDVTWQMAMAVFRAKNFIKKTGRNTWDKSGNRNFGFSKANLRCFNCHNPGHFAKECNEPKVDLVDGDKHIVLLMVLN
;
A
#
# COMPACT_ATOMS: atom_id res chain seq x y z
N MET A 1 -40.15 -13.73 21.47
CA MET A 1 -39.53 -13.59 20.14
C MET A 1 -38.20 -12.91 20.35
N GLU A 2 -37.17 -13.70 20.65
CA GLU A 2 -35.78 -13.30 20.50
C GLU A 2 -35.24 -14.21 19.40
N GLU A 3 -34.99 -13.65 18.22
CA GLU A 3 -34.21 -14.35 17.20
C GLU A 3 -32.80 -14.50 17.75
N ASN A 4 -32.48 -15.72 18.19
CA ASN A 4 -31.12 -16.14 18.45
C ASN A 4 -30.33 -16.01 17.16
N LEU A 5 -29.62 -14.89 17.01
CA LEU A 5 -28.50 -14.74 16.09
C LEU A 5 -27.43 -15.75 16.52
N ILE A 6 -27.58 -17.00 16.05
CA ILE A 6 -26.52 -17.98 16.04
C ILE A 6 -25.49 -17.41 15.07
N HIS A 7 -24.55 -16.63 15.58
CA HIS A 7 -23.31 -16.40 14.89
C HIS A 7 -22.63 -17.76 14.90
N PRO A 8 -22.50 -18.48 13.77
CA PRO A 8 -21.77 -19.73 13.78
C PRO A 8 -20.36 -19.38 14.25
N SER A 9 -20.01 -19.81 15.45
CA SER A 9 -18.64 -19.72 15.93
C SER A 9 -17.86 -20.70 15.07
N VAL A 10 -17.25 -20.21 14.01
CA VAL A 10 -16.32 -20.98 13.19
C VAL A 10 -15.29 -21.55 14.16
N MET A 11 -15.29 -22.87 14.37
CA MET A 11 -14.34 -23.48 15.29
C MET A 11 -12.98 -23.49 14.62
N ILE A 12 -11.90 -23.43 15.39
CA ILE A 12 -10.54 -23.49 14.85
C ILE A 12 -10.34 -24.76 14.00
N SER A 13 -11.00 -25.87 14.37
CA SER A 13 -11.04 -27.13 13.62
C SER A 13 -11.72 -27.07 12.25
N ASP A 14 -12.52 -26.03 12.00
CA ASP A 14 -13.23 -25.84 10.73
C ASP A 14 -12.37 -25.08 9.71
N LEU A 15 -11.27 -24.44 10.16
CA LEU A 15 -10.32 -23.75 9.28
C LEU A 15 -9.50 -24.75 8.44
N ASP A 16 -9.20 -25.93 8.98
CA ASP A 16 -8.45 -26.98 8.28
C ASP A 16 -9.27 -27.66 7.16
N GLN A 17 -10.56 -27.35 7.05
CA GLN A 17 -11.49 -27.88 6.05
C GLN A 17 -11.72 -26.94 4.86
N ILE A 18 -11.13 -25.73 4.88
CA ILE A 18 -11.25 -24.77 3.80
C ILE A 18 -10.31 -25.19 2.66
N TYR A 19 -10.81 -25.23 1.42
CA TYR A 19 -9.99 -25.54 0.27
C TYR A 19 -8.94 -24.43 0.07
N PRO A 20 -7.67 -24.75 -0.23
CA PRO A 20 -6.59 -23.77 -0.29
C PRO A 20 -6.87 -22.62 -1.26
N ASP A 21 -7.52 -22.89 -2.39
CA ASP A 21 -7.86 -21.87 -3.39
C ASP A 21 -8.86 -20.84 -2.82
N ASP A 22 -9.79 -21.25 -1.93
CA ASP A 22 -10.74 -20.32 -1.29
C ASP A 22 -10.01 -19.37 -0.33
N VAL A 23 -8.98 -19.88 0.37
CA VAL A 23 -8.13 -19.06 1.25
C VAL A 23 -7.30 -18.07 0.43
N GLU A 24 -6.76 -18.51 -0.70
CA GLU A 24 -6.03 -17.63 -1.63
C GLU A 24 -6.94 -16.53 -2.19
N GLU A 25 -8.16 -16.86 -2.59
CA GLU A 25 -9.14 -15.88 -3.06
C GLU A 25 -9.47 -14.85 -1.97
N MET A 26 -9.66 -15.29 -0.73
CA MET A 26 -9.89 -14.40 0.43
C MET A 26 -8.70 -13.47 0.68
N ASP A 27 -7.45 -13.99 0.64
CA ASP A 27 -6.24 -13.19 0.82
C ASP A 27 -6.07 -12.16 -0.31
N VAL A 28 -6.21 -12.59 -1.56
CA VAL A 28 -6.14 -11.68 -2.73
C VAL A 28 -7.19 -10.58 -2.62
N THR A 29 -8.42 -10.93 -2.27
CA THR A 29 -9.52 -9.97 -2.09
C THR A 29 -9.21 -8.96 -0.97
N TRP A 30 -8.70 -9.44 0.17
CA TRP A 30 -8.29 -8.59 1.28
C TRP A 30 -7.16 -7.64 0.89
N GLN A 31 -6.13 -8.15 0.20
CA GLN A 31 -5.01 -7.34 -0.28
C GLN A 31 -5.47 -6.27 -1.27
N MET A 32 -6.39 -6.59 -2.18
CA MET A 32 -6.98 -5.62 -3.10
C MET A 32 -7.78 -4.55 -2.35
N ALA A 33 -8.62 -4.93 -1.40
CA ALA A 33 -9.40 -3.99 -0.59
C ALA A 33 -8.47 -3.04 0.19
N MET A 34 -7.41 -3.58 0.80
CA MET A 34 -6.41 -2.82 1.52
C MET A 34 -5.63 -1.89 0.60
N ALA A 35 -5.25 -2.34 -0.59
CA ALA A 35 -4.57 -1.53 -1.60
C ALA A 35 -5.45 -0.34 -2.04
N VAL A 36 -6.74 -0.57 -2.30
CA VAL A 36 -7.69 0.50 -2.63
C VAL A 36 -7.83 1.50 -1.48
N PHE A 37 -7.91 1.03 -0.24
CA PHE A 37 -7.97 1.91 0.93
C PHE A 37 -6.69 2.75 1.09
N ARG A 38 -5.51 2.13 0.96
CA ARG A 38 -4.21 2.81 0.98
C ARG A 38 -4.12 3.85 -0.15
N ALA A 39 -4.54 3.51 -1.37
CA ALA A 39 -4.58 4.42 -2.51
C ALA A 39 -5.49 5.63 -2.25
N LYS A 40 -6.72 5.41 -1.74
CA LYS A 40 -7.64 6.49 -1.37
C LYS A 40 -7.04 7.43 -0.33
N ASN A 41 -6.42 6.90 0.72
CA ASN A 41 -5.78 7.71 1.76
C ASN A 41 -4.55 8.47 1.23
N PHE A 42 -3.77 7.86 0.34
CA PHE A 42 -2.63 8.52 -0.29
C PHE A 42 -3.06 9.69 -1.18
N ILE A 43 -4.13 9.53 -1.97
CA ILE A 43 -4.67 10.61 -2.81
C ILE A 43 -5.14 11.76 -1.92
N LYS A 44 -5.86 11.48 -0.83
CA LYS A 44 -6.26 12.50 0.14
C LYS A 44 -5.07 13.24 0.75
N LYS A 45 -3.99 12.53 1.09
CA LYS A 45 -2.79 13.11 1.72
C LYS A 45 -1.91 13.89 0.74
N THR A 46 -1.77 13.44 -0.50
CA THR A 46 -0.72 13.91 -1.42
C THR A 46 -1.24 14.53 -2.71
N GLY A 47 -2.53 14.36 -3.02
CA GLY A 47 -3.17 14.77 -4.27
C GLY A 47 -2.71 13.99 -5.52
N ARG A 48 -1.86 12.97 -5.38
CA ARG A 48 -1.30 12.21 -6.51
C ARG A 48 -2.06 10.90 -6.73
N ASN A 49 -2.46 10.63 -7.97
CA ASN A 49 -3.16 9.41 -8.40
C ASN A 49 -2.54 8.83 -9.70
N THR A 50 -1.22 8.66 -9.76
CA THR A 50 -0.54 8.25 -11.01
C THR A 50 -0.97 6.89 -11.56
N TRP A 51 -1.58 6.04 -10.72
CA TRP A 51 -2.17 4.74 -11.09
C TRP A 51 -3.58 4.83 -11.69
N ASP A 52 -4.26 5.97 -11.56
CA ASP A 52 -5.66 6.20 -11.99
C ASP A 52 -5.78 6.65 -13.45
N LYS A 53 -4.68 6.61 -14.21
CA LYS A 53 -4.66 7.10 -15.60
C LYS A 53 -5.14 6.02 -16.56
N SER A 54 -6.44 6.04 -16.80
CA SER A 54 -7.17 5.32 -17.85
C SER A 54 -6.37 5.10 -19.13
N GLY A 55 -6.25 3.82 -19.53
CA GLY A 55 -6.07 3.42 -20.93
C GLY A 55 -4.63 3.26 -21.44
N ASN A 56 -3.89 2.25 -20.96
CA ASN A 56 -2.61 1.80 -21.56
C ASN A 56 -1.37 2.63 -21.18
N ARG A 57 -0.96 2.51 -19.91
CA ARG A 57 0.44 2.66 -19.52
C ARG A 57 0.80 1.52 -18.58
N ASN A 58 2.00 0.97 -18.75
CA ASN A 58 2.61 0.05 -17.79
C ASN A 58 2.41 0.60 -16.37
N PHE A 59 2.04 -0.26 -15.44
CA PHE A 59 1.98 -0.03 -13.98
C PHE A 59 3.38 0.28 -13.38
N GLY A 60 4.26 0.88 -14.16
CA GLY A 60 5.67 1.09 -13.87
C GLY A 60 5.93 2.39 -13.12
N PHE A 61 6.87 2.31 -12.20
CA PHE A 61 7.46 3.46 -11.55
C PHE A 61 8.24 4.30 -12.58
N SER A 62 7.79 5.53 -12.84
CA SER A 62 8.52 6.47 -13.69
C SER A 62 9.48 7.31 -12.85
N LYS A 63 10.79 7.16 -13.09
CA LYS A 63 11.87 7.94 -12.46
C LYS A 63 11.63 9.46 -12.59
N ALA A 64 11.02 9.90 -13.69
CA ALA A 64 10.71 11.30 -13.93
C ALA A 64 9.74 11.91 -12.91
N ASN A 65 8.86 11.10 -12.30
CA ASN A 65 7.88 11.56 -11.31
C ASN A 65 8.36 11.36 -9.86
N LEU A 66 9.48 10.67 -9.65
CA LEU A 66 10.11 10.47 -8.36
C LEU A 66 10.69 11.81 -7.89
N ARG A 67 10.46 12.17 -6.63
CA ARG A 67 11.13 13.32 -5.99
C ARG A 67 12.34 12.83 -5.22
N CYS A 68 13.46 13.50 -5.41
CA CYS A 68 14.66 13.29 -4.62
C CYS A 68 14.37 13.51 -3.14
N PHE A 69 14.78 12.57 -2.28
CA PHE A 69 14.57 12.71 -0.83
C PHE A 69 15.42 13.83 -0.20
N ASN A 70 16.52 14.22 -0.86
CA ASN A 70 17.40 15.30 -0.40
C ASN A 70 16.81 16.67 -0.73
N CYS A 71 16.65 16.98 -2.02
CA CYS A 71 16.26 18.32 -2.48
C CYS A 71 14.80 18.44 -2.95
N HIS A 72 14.02 17.36 -2.89
CA HIS A 72 12.62 17.31 -3.32
C HIS A 72 12.35 17.61 -4.82
N ASN A 73 13.41 17.86 -5.60
CA ASN A 73 13.33 18.02 -7.04
C ASN A 73 13.11 16.67 -7.75
N PRO A 74 12.31 16.64 -8.84
CA PRO A 74 11.99 15.40 -9.52
C PRO A 74 13.16 14.84 -10.35
N GLY A 75 13.03 13.59 -10.81
CA GLY A 75 13.84 13.02 -11.89
C GLY A 75 15.12 12.29 -11.47
N HIS A 76 15.49 12.31 -10.19
CA HIS A 76 16.70 11.65 -9.69
C HIS A 76 16.51 11.07 -8.29
N PHE A 77 17.32 10.07 -7.96
CA PHE A 77 17.37 9.51 -6.61
C PHE A 77 18.24 10.37 -5.69
N ALA A 78 18.04 10.29 -4.37
CA ALA A 78 18.88 11.02 -3.41
C ALA A 78 20.38 10.73 -3.54
N LYS A 79 20.74 9.51 -3.96
CA LYS A 79 22.13 9.11 -4.24
C LYS A 79 22.75 9.81 -5.46
N GLU A 80 21.93 10.38 -6.34
CA GLU A 80 22.33 11.09 -7.57
C GLU A 80 22.22 12.62 -7.39
N CYS A 81 21.92 13.09 -6.17
CA CYS A 81 21.69 14.50 -5.90
C CYS A 81 23.02 15.27 -5.84
N ASN A 82 23.09 16.40 -6.54
CA ASN A 82 24.25 17.29 -6.53
C ASN A 82 24.17 18.37 -5.44
N GLU A 83 23.05 18.47 -4.73
CA GLU A 83 22.87 19.39 -3.61
C GLU A 83 23.51 18.82 -2.34
N PRO A 84 23.94 19.67 -1.38
CA PRO A 84 24.45 19.21 -0.09
C PRO A 84 23.42 18.32 0.61
N LYS A 85 23.90 17.30 1.33
CA LYS A 85 23.01 16.39 2.06
C LYS A 85 22.29 17.16 3.17
N VAL A 86 20.96 17.10 3.20
CA VAL A 86 20.17 17.51 4.36
C VAL A 86 20.15 16.39 5.39
N ASP A 87 20.40 16.74 6.65
CA ASP A 87 20.23 15.81 7.75
C ASP A 87 18.73 15.56 7.95
N LEU A 88 18.31 14.34 7.64
CA LEU A 88 16.91 13.94 7.69
C LEU A 88 16.48 13.79 9.15
N VAL A 89 15.51 14.58 9.58
CA VAL A 89 14.89 14.44 10.90
C VAL A 89 14.22 13.07 10.97
N ASP A 90 14.40 12.35 12.08
CA ASP A 90 14.16 10.91 12.19
C ASP A 90 12.76 10.38 11.82
N GLY A 91 11.76 11.25 11.66
CA GLY A 91 10.35 10.88 11.43
C GLY A 91 10.05 10.29 10.05
N ASP A 92 10.76 10.68 9.00
CA ASP A 92 10.39 10.31 7.62
C ASP A 92 10.79 8.87 7.25
N LYS A 93 11.86 8.35 7.87
CA LYS A 93 12.33 6.96 7.67
C LYS A 93 11.41 5.92 8.32
N HIS A 94 10.73 6.27 9.41
CA HIS A 94 9.84 5.36 10.13
C HIS A 94 8.56 5.05 9.33
N ILE A 95 8.05 6.03 8.57
CA ILE A 95 6.85 5.87 7.74
C ILE A 95 7.08 4.92 6.57
N VAL A 96 8.25 5.01 5.91
CA VAL A 96 8.59 4.13 4.78
C VAL A 96 8.75 2.68 5.25
N LEU A 97 9.40 2.46 6.40
CA LEU A 97 9.59 1.13 6.97
C LEU A 97 8.25 0.46 7.35
N LEU A 98 7.32 1.22 7.95
CA LEU A 98 5.98 0.73 8.29
C LEU A 98 5.12 0.36 7.06
N MET A 99 5.36 1.00 5.91
CA MET A 99 4.64 0.67 4.66
C MET A 99 5.20 -0.59 3.99
N VAL A 100 6.44 -0.99 4.28
CA VAL A 100 7.12 -2.14 3.66
C VAL A 100 7.09 -3.41 4.52
N LEU A 101 6.89 -3.28 5.84
CA LEU A 101 6.87 -4.40 6.80
C LEU A 101 5.46 -4.86 7.22
N ASN A 102 4.42 -4.54 6.45
CA ASN A 102 3.10 -5.20 6.60
C ASN A 102 2.96 -6.31 5.58
#